data_AF-A0AAV2YM74-F1
#
_entry.id   AF-A0AAV2YM74-F1
#
_cell.length_a   1.000
_cell.length_b   1.000
_cell.length_c   1.000
_cell.angle_alpha   90.00
_cell.angle_beta   90.00
_cell.angle_gamma   90.00
#
_symmetry.space_group_name_H-M   'P 1'
#
loop_
_entity.id
_entity.type
_entity.pdbx_description
1 polymer ?
#
loop_
_entity_poly.entity_id
_entity_poly.type
_entity_poly.pdbx_seq_one_letter_code
_entity_poly.pdbx_strand_id
1 'polypeptide(L)'
;MIGTIYEITNRDRSVVYIGSTIQQVNDRWSTHKSDYKRWIEGKSSKCCSIFHYFKQYGIKSFDIEAIEEYEVKAADELRQFEQLVIDKTNCVNKKRASTGLD
;
A
#
# COMPACT_ATOMS: atom_id res chain seq x y z
N MET A 1 -6.84 -18.06 4.24
CA MET A 1 -5.48 -17.59 3.86
C MET A 1 -5.14 -16.39 4.73
N ILE A 2 -3.87 -16.20 5.10
CA ILE A 2 -3.49 -15.02 5.89
C ILE A 2 -3.27 -13.85 4.93
N GLY A 3 -3.99 -12.75 5.17
CA GLY A 3 -3.80 -11.48 4.51
C GLY A 3 -3.28 -10.44 5.50
N THR A 4 -2.32 -9.64 5.08
CA THR A 4 -1.69 -8.61 5.89
C THR A 4 -2.09 -7.23 5.38
N ILE A 5 -2.58 -6.39 6.27
CA ILE A 5 -2.66 -4.95 6.06
C ILE A 5 -1.32 -4.34 6.45
N TYR A 6 -0.75 -3.53 5.56
CA TYR A 6 0.53 -2.86 5.78
C TYR A 6 0.39 -1.36 5.54
N GLU A 7 1.34 -0.61 6.09
CA GLU A 7 1.57 0.78 5.73
C GLU A 7 2.93 0.97 5.08
N ILE A 8 3.02 1.98 4.20
CA ILE A 8 4.28 2.56 3.76
C ILE A 8 4.31 3.99 4.27
N THR A 9 5.35 4.32 5.04
CA THR A 9 5.48 5.63 5.68
C THR A 9 6.90 6.17 5.58
N ASN A 10 7.04 7.50 5.57
CA ASN A 10 8.32 8.14 5.80
C ASN A 10 8.59 8.33 7.30
N ARG A 11 9.83 8.68 7.63
CA ARG A 11 10.33 8.77 9.02
C ARG A 11 9.51 9.68 9.93
N ASP A 12 9.04 10.81 9.41
CA ASP A 12 8.22 11.79 10.17
C ASP A 12 6.72 11.53 10.07
N ARG A 13 6.32 10.46 9.37
CA ARG A 13 4.92 10.06 9.12
C ARG A 13 4.05 11.13 8.46
N SER A 14 4.65 12.12 7.79
CA SER A 14 3.90 13.10 6.99
C SER A 14 3.26 12.48 5.75
N VAL A 15 3.69 11.29 5.34
CA VAL A 15 3.12 10.51 4.24
C VAL A 15 2.84 9.09 4.74
N VAL A 16 1.58 8.71 4.79
CA VAL A 16 1.14 7.34 5.11
C VAL A 16 0.35 6.79 3.93
N TYR A 17 0.71 5.60 3.45
CA TYR A 17 -0.06 4.84 2.45
C TYR A 17 -0.45 3.50 3.04
N ILE A 18 -1.72 3.11 2.89
CA ILE A 18 -2.24 1.83 3.35
C ILE A 18 -2.40 0.87 2.17
N GLY A 19 -2.05 -0.39 2.35
CA GLY A 19 -2.35 -1.43 1.37
C GLY A 19 -2.53 -2.78 2.02
N SER A 20 -2.94 -3.76 1.21
CA SER A 20 -3.01 -5.15 1.64
C SER A 20 -2.22 -6.10 0.74
N THR A 21 -1.84 -7.25 1.30
CA THR A 21 -1.12 -8.31 0.58
C THR A 21 -1.43 -9.67 1.17
N ILE A 22 -1.41 -10.70 0.33
CA ILE A 22 -1.42 -12.12 0.74
C ILE A 22 -0.03 -12.76 0.61
N GLN A 23 0.93 -11.99 0.10
CA GLN A 23 2.36 -12.32 0.06
C GLN A 23 3.05 -11.72 1.28
N GLN A 24 4.30 -12.07 1.53
CA GLN A 24 5.09 -11.43 2.58
C GLN A 24 5.21 -9.92 2.33
N VAL A 25 5.21 -9.13 3.39
CA VAL A 25 5.32 -7.67 3.31
C VAL A 25 6.61 -7.23 2.60
N ASN A 26 7.71 -7.95 2.79
CA ASN A 26 8.99 -7.68 2.11
C ASN A 26 8.94 -7.94 0.59
N ASP A 27 8.19 -8.96 0.15
CA ASP A 27 7.97 -9.23 -1.28
C ASP A 27 7.10 -8.13 -1.90
N ARG A 28 6.06 -7.71 -1.15
CA ARG A 28 5.23 -6.56 -1.53
C ARG A 28 6.05 -5.28 -1.63
N TRP A 29 7.02 -5.08 -0.73
CA TRP A 29 7.94 -3.95 -0.80
C TRP A 29 8.76 -3.94 -2.09
N SER A 30 9.35 -5.10 -2.40
CA SER A 30 10.18 -5.31 -3.59
C SER A 30 9.38 -5.06 -4.86
N THR A 31 8.10 -5.44 -4.86
CA THR A 31 7.15 -5.14 -5.93
C THR A 31 6.94 -3.62 -6.07
N HIS A 32 6.64 -2.89 -4.98
CA HIS A 32 6.49 -1.42 -5.04
C HIS A 32 7.74 -0.72 -5.57
N LYS A 33 8.94 -1.12 -5.12
CA LYS A 33 10.21 -0.57 -5.63
C LYS A 33 10.38 -0.82 -7.14
N SER A 34 10.05 -2.02 -7.59
CA SER A 34 10.17 -2.42 -8.99
C SER A 34 9.17 -1.67 -9.87
N ASP A 35 7.92 -1.58 -9.44
CA ASP A 35 6.87 -0.84 -10.15
C ASP A 35 7.16 0.66 -10.19
N TYR A 36 7.65 1.24 -9.09
CA TYR A 36 8.13 2.62 -9.05
C TYR A 36 9.24 2.86 -10.07
N LYS A 37 10.26 1.97 -10.12
CA LYS A 37 11.34 2.04 -11.11
C LYS A 37 10.80 2.01 -12.54
N ARG A 38 9.86 1.12 -12.84
CA ARG A 38 9.24 1.04 -14.18
C ARG A 38 8.43 2.29 -14.51
N TRP A 39 7.75 2.88 -13.54
CA TRP A 39 6.99 4.12 -13.69
C TRP A 39 7.89 5.32 -13.99
N ILE A 40 9.00 5.51 -13.25
CA ILE A 40 9.95 6.60 -13.52
C ILE A 40 10.68 6.44 -14.87
N GLU A 41 10.89 5.21 -15.33
CA GLU A 41 11.48 4.91 -16.64
C GLU A 41 10.48 5.04 -17.80
N GLY A 42 9.21 5.39 -17.53
CA GLY A 42 8.16 5.47 -18.55
C GLY A 42 7.71 4.12 -19.12
N LYS A 43 8.12 3.00 -18.53
CA LYS A 43 7.79 1.62 -18.96
C LYS A 43 6.46 1.12 -18.41
N SER A 44 5.76 1.95 -17.62
CA SER A 44 4.46 1.63 -17.04
C SER A 44 3.65 2.90 -16.82
N SER A 45 2.39 2.89 -17.25
CA SER A 45 1.40 3.92 -16.91
C SER A 45 0.71 3.67 -15.57
N LYS A 46 0.90 2.47 -14.97
CA LYS A 46 0.35 2.17 -13.65
C LYS A 46 1.02 3.06 -12.60
N CYS A 47 0.23 3.90 -11.97
CA CYS A 47 0.69 4.81 -10.92
C CYS A 47 -0.03 4.50 -9.61
N CYS A 48 0.72 4.00 -8.63
CA CYS A 48 0.28 3.97 -7.24
C CYS A 48 0.40 5.39 -6.67
N SER A 49 -0.49 5.78 -5.75
CA SER A 49 -0.46 7.16 -5.20
C SER A 49 0.86 7.47 -4.50
N ILE A 50 1.46 6.48 -3.83
CA ILE A 50 2.73 6.62 -3.12
C ILE A 50 3.94 6.94 -4.04
N PHE A 51 3.87 6.61 -5.34
CA PHE A 51 5.02 6.81 -6.26
C PHE A 51 5.41 8.28 -6.42
N HIS A 52 4.43 9.19 -6.34
CA HIS A 52 4.72 10.62 -6.40
C HIS A 52 5.55 11.08 -5.19
N TYR A 53 5.28 10.50 -4.03
CA TYR A 53 5.99 10.80 -2.79
C TYR A 53 7.36 10.13 -2.74
N PHE A 54 7.52 8.93 -3.30
CA PHE A 54 8.84 8.33 -3.53
C PHE A 54 9.72 9.19 -4.44
N LYS A 55 9.13 9.80 -5.47
CA LYS A 55 9.83 10.73 -6.36
C LYS A 55 10.20 12.03 -5.66
N GLN A 56 9.31 12.57 -4.84
CA GLN A 56 9.50 13.83 -4.12
C GLN A 56 10.55 13.73 -3.00
N TYR A 57 10.49 12.68 -2.17
CA TYR A 57 11.30 12.56 -0.96
C TYR A 57 12.42 11.50 -1.05
N GLY A 58 12.47 10.76 -2.16
CA GLY A 58 13.36 9.61 -2.34
C GLY A 58 12.82 8.35 -1.68
N ILE A 59 12.81 7.24 -2.42
CA ILE A 59 12.27 5.95 -1.94
C ILE A 59 13.00 5.40 -0.71
N LYS A 60 14.27 5.77 -0.49
CA LYS A 60 15.04 5.37 0.70
C LYS A 60 14.57 6.05 1.98
N SER A 61 13.71 7.06 1.88
CA SER A 61 13.12 7.77 3.01
C SER A 61 11.85 7.10 3.53
N PHE A 62 11.48 5.95 2.98
CA PHE A 62 10.27 5.20 3.28
C PHE A 62 10.58 3.77 3.69
N ASP A 63 9.78 3.29 4.63
CA ASP A 63 9.75 1.90 5.07
C ASP A 63 8.33 1.35 4.93
N ILE A 64 8.21 0.02 4.96
CA ILE A 64 6.94 -0.70 4.92
C ILE A 64 6.83 -1.58 6.17
N GLU A 65 5.68 -1.56 6.82
CA GLU A 65 5.45 -2.28 8.07
C GLU A 65 4.09 -2.97 8.05
N ALA A 66 4.03 -4.19 8.58
CA ALA A 66 2.76 -4.88 8.82
C ALA A 66 2.02 -4.18 9.98
N ILE A 67 0.75 -3.86 9.77
CA ILE A 67 -0.11 -3.29 10.81
C ILE A 67 -0.91 -4.40 11.48
N GLU A 68 -1.57 -5.24 10.67
CA GLU A 68 -2.49 -6.26 11.17
C GLU A 68 -2.62 -7.42 10.18
N GLU A 69 -2.90 -8.61 10.70
CA GLU A 69 -3.09 -9.83 9.92
C GLU A 69 -4.49 -10.40 10.14
N TYR A 70 -5.09 -10.89 9.07
CA TYR A 70 -6.44 -11.43 9.06
C TYR A 70 -6.46 -12.79 8.37
N GLU A 71 -7.14 -13.75 8.98
CA GLU A 71 -7.54 -14.94 8.24
C GLU A 71 -8.75 -14.59 7.37
N VAL A 72 -8.54 -14.61 6.05
CA VAL A 72 -9.57 -14.29 5.06
C VAL A 72 -9.88 -15.50 4.20
N LYS A 73 -11.12 -15.58 3.71
CA LYS A 73 -11.58 -16.61 2.78
C LYS A 73 -11.29 -16.22 1.33
N ALA A 74 -11.24 -14.92 1.04
CA ALA A 74 -10.99 -14.39 -0.30
C ALA A 74 -10.28 -13.03 -0.25
N ALA A 75 -9.65 -12.65 -1.37
CA ALA A 75 -8.97 -11.36 -1.49
C ALA A 75 -9.90 -10.14 -1.31
N ASP A 76 -11.19 -10.28 -1.63
CA ASP A 76 -12.16 -9.19 -1.48
C ASP A 76 -12.45 -8.86 -0.01
N GLU A 77 -12.45 -9.86 0.87
CA GLU A 77 -12.58 -9.67 2.32
C GLU A 77 -11.38 -8.88 2.86
N LEU A 78 -10.16 -9.19 2.39
CA LEU A 78 -8.96 -8.42 2.76
C LEU A 78 -9.04 -6.96 2.30
N ARG A 79 -9.61 -6.71 1.11
CA ARG A 79 -9.83 -5.34 0.61
C ARG A 79 -10.86 -4.56 1.43
N GLN A 80 -11.82 -5.24 2.05
CA GLN A 80 -12.75 -4.60 2.98
C GLN A 80 -12.01 -4.15 4.26
N PHE A 81 -11.15 -5.00 4.83
CA PHE A 81 -10.28 -4.61 5.95
C PHE A 81 -9.34 -3.45 5.57
N GLU A 82 -8.71 -3.52 4.40
CA GLU A 82 -7.89 -2.42 3.87
C GLU A 82 -8.70 -1.10 3.80
N GLN A 83 -9.94 -1.16 3.33
CA GLN A 83 -10.80 0.01 3.24
C GLN A 83 -11.15 0.58 4.63
N LEU A 84 -11.43 -0.26 5.62
CA LEU A 84 -11.68 0.18 6.99
C LEU A 84 -10.47 0.90 7.59
N VAL A 85 -9.26 0.44 7.31
CA VAL A 85 -8.03 1.09 7.78
C VAL A 85 -7.78 2.40 7.02
N ILE A 86 -8.02 2.44 5.70
CA ILE A 86 -7.97 3.68 4.90
C ILE A 86 -8.94 4.72 5.46
N ASP A 87 -10.20 4.35 5.72
CA ASP A 87 -11.24 5.27 6.20
C ASP A 87 -10.93 5.83 7.60
N LYS A 88 -10.11 5.14 8.41
CA LYS A 88 -9.69 5.57 9.76
C LYS A 88 -8.33 6.28 9.78
N THR A 89 -7.61 6.34 8.66
CA THR A 89 -6.25 6.85 8.59
C THR A 89 -6.17 8.07 7.68
N ASN A 90 -5.48 9.13 8.12
CA ASN A 90 -5.12 10.23 7.21
C ASN A 90 -4.01 9.77 6.26
N CYS A 91 -4.37 9.14 5.14
CA CYS A 91 -3.45 8.52 4.21
C CYS A 91 -3.52 9.11 2.79
N VAL A 92 -2.48 8.86 2.00
CA VAL A 92 -2.36 9.37 0.62
C VAL A 92 -3.00 8.43 -0.42
N ASN A 93 -3.82 7.46 0.00
CA ASN A 93 -4.56 6.59 -0.90
C ASN A 93 -5.53 7.44 -1.76
N LYS A 94 -5.46 7.30 -3.08
CA LYS A 94 -6.31 8.07 -4.02
C LYS A 94 -7.54 7.30 -4.50
N LYS A 95 -7.59 6.00 -4.24
CA LYS A 95 -8.66 5.10 -4.65
C LYS A 95 -9.09 4.28 -3.45
N ARG A 96 -10.39 4.01 -3.36
CA ARG A 96 -10.93 3.03 -2.42
C ARG A 96 -10.41 1.64 -2.79
N ALA A 97 -10.06 0.84 -1.78
CA ALA A 97 -9.71 -0.57 -1.91
C ALA A 97 -10.95 -1.44 -2.10
N SER A 98 -12.08 -1.04 -1.51
CA SER A 98 -13.39 -1.69 -1.64
C SER A 98 -14.52 -0.66 -1.60
N THR A 99 -15.62 -0.95 -2.27
CA THR A 99 -16.83 -0.10 -2.28
C THR A 99 -17.68 -0.24 -1.01
N GLY A 100 -17.28 -1.09 -0.06
CA GLY A 100 -18.07 -1.40 1.14
C GLY A 100 -19.03 -2.57 0.91
N LEU A 101 -19.58 -3.10 2.00
CA LEU A 101 -20.75 -3.99 1.97
C LEU A 101 -21.98 -3.09 1.84
N ASP A 102 -22.74 -3.28 0.76
CA ASP A 102 -24.15 -2.82 0.71
C ASP A 102 -25.00 -3.63 1.69
#